data_AF-A0A6A1WRX8-F1
#
_entry.id   AF-A0A6A1WRX8-F1
#
_cell.length_a   1.000
_cell.length_b   1.000
_cell.length_c   1.000
_cell.angle_alpha   90.00
_cell.angle_beta   90.00
_cell.angle_gamma   90.00
#
_symmetry.space_group_name_H-M   'P 1'
#
loop_
_entity.id
_entity.type
_entity.pdbx_description
1 polymer ?
#
loop_
_entity_poly.entity_id
_entity_poly.type
_entity_poly.pdbx_seq_one_letter_code
_entity_poly.pdbx_strand_id
1 'polypeptide(L)'
;MVKTGQQSLKFLLEQNVGTPAQQKWLTKLLGYDFSIDYKKGRENRVADALFRRDELPENQEGRQAAITFPQPLWLEELKQSYLSDTVAQELLSKIQQGHLQGKQIVLRNGILVRKGRIYVGGT
;
A
#
# COMPACT_ATOMS: atom_id res chain seq x y z
N MET A 1 31.54 -9.36 16.54
CA MET A 1 30.79 -8.15 16.11
C MET A 1 29.45 -8.57 15.51
N VAL A 2 28.34 -8.15 16.11
CA VAL A 2 26.96 -8.46 15.72
C VAL A 2 26.32 -7.18 15.18
N LYS A 3 25.70 -7.24 14.01
CA LYS A 3 25.01 -6.08 13.39
C LYS A 3 23.49 -6.26 13.52
N THR A 4 22.79 -5.23 13.95
CA THR A 4 21.34 -5.26 14.15
C THR A 4 20.63 -4.06 13.54
N GLY A 5 19.46 -4.30 12.95
CA GLY A 5 18.55 -3.24 12.51
C GLY A 5 17.70 -2.64 13.64
N GLN A 6 17.84 -3.14 14.87
CA GLN A 6 17.03 -2.74 16.02
C GLN A 6 17.87 -1.94 17.02
N GLN A 7 17.56 -0.65 17.18
CA GLN A 7 18.34 0.27 18.00
C GLN A 7 18.34 -0.09 19.48
N SER A 8 17.25 -0.66 20.00
CA SER A 8 17.16 -1.07 21.41
C SER A 8 18.18 -2.16 21.76
N LEU A 9 18.54 -3.04 20.81
CA LEU A 9 19.52 -4.10 21.05
C LEU A 9 20.96 -3.58 21.15
N LYS A 10 21.27 -2.39 20.62
CA LYS A 10 22.60 -1.78 20.79
C LYS A 10 22.93 -1.59 22.27
N PHE A 11 21.93 -1.25 23.07
CA PHE A 11 22.06 -0.94 24.49
C PHE A 11 21.67 -2.14 25.38
N LEU A 12 21.66 -3.37 24.83
CA LEU A 12 21.16 -4.55 25.54
C LEU A 12 21.86 -4.80 26.88
N LEU A 13 23.17 -4.51 26.96
CA LEU A 13 23.98 -4.66 28.18
C LEU A 13 23.86 -3.46 29.15
N GLU A 14 23.39 -2.32 28.65
CA GLU A 14 23.21 -1.08 29.42
C GLU A 14 21.77 -0.91 29.93
N GLN A 15 20.82 -1.66 29.38
CA GLN A 15 19.41 -1.62 29.76
C GLN A 15 19.15 -2.39 31.05
N ASN A 16 18.28 -1.84 31.91
CA ASN A 16 17.79 -2.54 33.09
C ASN A 16 16.92 -3.73 32.66
N VAL A 17 17.34 -4.94 33.03
CA VAL A 17 16.72 -6.19 32.57
C VAL A 17 15.45 -6.45 33.38
N GLY A 18 14.30 -6.12 32.81
CA GLY A 18 13.01 -6.21 33.50
C GLY A 18 12.28 -7.55 33.34
N THR A 19 12.58 -8.32 32.28
CA THR A 19 11.80 -9.53 31.96
C THR A 19 12.61 -10.83 32.10
N PRO A 20 11.99 -11.95 32.52
CA PRO A 20 12.67 -13.25 32.60
C PRO A 20 13.25 -13.72 31.26
N ALA A 21 12.59 -13.37 30.15
CA ALA A 21 13.10 -13.66 28.82
C ALA A 21 14.41 -12.93 28.54
N GLN A 22 14.51 -11.62 28.86
CA GLN A 22 15.75 -10.87 28.69
C GLN A 22 16.87 -11.39 29.59
N GLN A 23 16.57 -11.81 30.83
CA GLN A 23 17.56 -12.42 31.73
C GLN A 23 18.15 -13.71 31.13
N LYS A 24 17.29 -14.61 30.64
CA LYS A 24 17.72 -15.86 29.99
C LYS A 24 18.63 -15.60 28.78
N TRP A 25 18.26 -14.64 27.94
CA TRP A 25 19.06 -14.28 26.77
C TRP A 25 20.37 -13.59 27.14
N LEU A 26 20.36 -12.72 28.15
CA LEU A 26 21.56 -12.06 28.65
C LEU A 26 22.58 -13.06 29.18
N THR A 27 22.17 -14.01 30.04
CA THR A 27 23.06 -15.07 30.55
C THR A 27 23.65 -15.90 29.42
N LYS A 28 22.88 -16.18 28.37
CA LYS A 28 23.38 -16.89 27.19
C LYS A 28 24.43 -16.08 26.43
N LEU A 29 24.28 -14.77 26.37
CA LEU A 29 25.17 -13.86 25.65
C LEU A 29 26.44 -13.52 26.44
N LEU A 30 26.39 -13.47 27.77
CA LEU A 30 27.55 -13.20 28.64
C LEU A 30 28.70 -14.20 28.49
N GLY A 31 28.45 -15.39 27.95
CA GLY A 31 29.49 -16.38 27.64
C GLY A 31 30.26 -16.14 26.35
N TYR A 32 29.95 -15.06 25.61
CA TYR A 32 30.56 -14.74 24.33
C TYR A 32 31.21 -13.35 24.39
N ASP A 33 32.34 -13.19 23.69
CA ASP A 33 32.93 -11.88 23.44
C ASP A 33 32.33 -11.28 22.15
N PHE A 34 31.46 -10.30 22.29
CA PHE A 34 30.80 -9.66 21.16
C PHE A 34 30.50 -8.18 21.40
N SER A 35 30.57 -7.40 20.32
CA SER A 35 30.07 -6.03 20.24
C SER A 35 28.77 -5.98 19.44
N ILE A 36 27.82 -5.11 19.81
CA ILE A 36 26.57 -4.90 19.07
C ILE A 36 26.61 -3.55 18.36
N ASP A 37 26.53 -3.56 17.04
CA ASP A 37 26.45 -2.36 16.21
C ASP A 37 25.08 -2.20 15.57
N TYR A 38 24.49 -1.02 15.70
CA TYR A 38 23.27 -0.66 14.99
C TYR A 38 23.57 -0.31 13.53
N LYS A 39 22.80 -0.90 12.61
CA LYS A 39 22.84 -0.62 11.17
C LYS A 39 21.45 -0.22 10.67
N LYS A 40 21.35 1.01 10.16
CA LYS A 40 20.07 1.56 9.67
C LYS A 40 19.64 0.82 8.41
N GLY A 41 18.34 0.58 8.24
CA GLY A 41 17.76 -0.38 7.28
C GLY A 41 18.38 -0.51 5.89
N ARG A 42 18.87 0.57 5.25
CA ARG A 42 19.59 0.48 3.96
C ARG A 42 20.90 -0.31 4.02
N GLU A 43 21.58 -0.30 5.16
CA GLU A 43 22.79 -1.09 5.42
C GLU A 43 22.47 -2.51 5.92
N ASN A 44 21.22 -2.76 6.35
CA ASN A 44 20.75 -4.06 6.84
C ASN A 44 19.89 -4.82 5.80
N ARG A 45 19.90 -4.38 4.53
CA ARG A 45 18.99 -4.88 3.48
C ARG A 45 19.03 -6.39 3.29
N VAL A 46 20.21 -7.01 3.42
CA VAL A 46 20.37 -8.46 3.22
C VAL A 46 19.70 -9.23 4.35
N ALA A 47 20.00 -8.90 5.60
CA ALA A 47 19.37 -9.54 6.75
C ALA A 47 17.87 -9.28 6.75
N ASP A 48 17.45 -8.04 6.49
CA ASP A 48 16.05 -7.64 6.41
C ASP A 48 15.27 -8.33 5.28
N ALA A 49 15.91 -8.66 4.14
CA ALA A 49 15.30 -9.47 3.09
C ALA A 49 15.16 -10.95 3.51
N LEU A 50 16.15 -11.49 4.22
CA LEU A 50 16.11 -12.87 4.72
C LEU A 50 15.05 -13.05 5.81
N PHE A 51 14.99 -12.15 6.79
CA PHE A 51 13.94 -12.17 7.82
C PHE A 51 12.54 -12.12 7.20
N ARG A 52 12.33 -11.24 6.21
CA ARG A 52 11.04 -11.13 5.52
C ARG A 52 10.69 -12.33 4.64
N ARG A 53 11.70 -13.07 4.16
CA ARG A 53 11.45 -14.33 3.45
C ARG A 53 10.95 -15.40 4.40
N ASP A 54 11.54 -15.50 5.58
CA ASP A 54 11.19 -16.55 6.55
C ASP A 54 9.86 -16.26 7.30
N GLU A 55 9.37 -15.01 7.26
CA GLU A 55 7.99 -14.65 7.64
C GLU A 55 6.93 -15.13 6.62
N LEU A 56 7.34 -15.44 5.38
CA LEU A 56 6.45 -16.00 4.38
C LEU A 56 6.45 -17.53 4.52
N PRO A 57 5.28 -18.19 4.56
CA PRO A 57 5.24 -19.64 4.55
C PRO A 57 5.94 -20.17 3.30
N GLU A 58 6.77 -21.20 3.49
CA GLU A 58 7.73 -21.80 2.53
C GLU A 58 7.13 -22.19 1.17
N ASN A 59 5.79 -22.18 1.05
CA ASN A 59 5.03 -22.65 -0.10
C ASN A 59 4.23 -21.54 -0.83
N GLN A 60 4.52 -20.26 -0.61
CA GLN A 60 3.82 -19.14 -1.28
C GLN A 60 4.75 -18.33 -2.20
N GLU A 61 5.32 -18.98 -3.21
CA GLU A 61 5.81 -18.28 -4.39
C GLU A 61 4.60 -17.77 -5.20
N GLY A 62 4.32 -16.47 -5.13
CA GLY A 62 3.23 -15.81 -5.86
C GLY A 62 1.99 -15.54 -5.01
N ARG A 63 1.99 -14.45 -4.25
CA ARG A 63 0.75 -13.92 -3.65
C ARG A 63 -0.13 -13.33 -4.74
N GLN A 64 -1.23 -14.00 -5.07
CA GLN A 64 -2.38 -13.36 -5.71
C GLN A 64 -3.21 -12.67 -4.64
N ALA A 65 -3.30 -11.34 -4.73
CA ALA A 65 -4.19 -10.55 -3.89
C ALA A 65 -5.39 -10.09 -4.73
N ALA A 66 -6.60 -10.29 -4.22
CA ALA A 66 -7.77 -9.61 -4.76
C ALA A 66 -7.74 -8.15 -4.28
N ILE A 67 -7.71 -7.21 -5.22
CA ILE A 67 -7.81 -5.78 -4.91
C ILE A 67 -9.30 -5.40 -4.98
N THR A 68 -9.86 -5.00 -3.85
CA THR A 68 -11.23 -4.45 -3.77
C THR A 68 -11.17 -2.95 -3.51
N PHE A 69 -12.08 -2.20 -4.13
CA PHE A 69 -12.28 -0.78 -3.86
C PHE A 69 -13.73 -0.55 -3.45
N PRO A 70 -14.00 0.26 -2.41
CA PRO A 70 -15.35 0.65 -2.07
C PRO A 70 -15.94 1.47 -3.21
N GLN A 71 -17.12 1.08 -3.70
CA GLN A 71 -17.86 1.89 -4.67
C GLN A 71 -18.57 3.03 -3.91
N PRO A 72 -18.19 4.30 -4.12
CA PRO A 72 -18.77 5.38 -3.37
C PRO A 72 -20.21 5.64 -3.82
N LEU A 73 -21.11 5.96 -2.87
CA LEU A 73 -22.54 6.15 -3.14
C LEU A 73 -22.81 7.27 -4.16
N TRP A 74 -22.04 8.36 -4.11
CA TRP A 74 -22.17 9.50 -5.02
C TRP A 74 -22.01 9.11 -6.50
N LEU A 75 -21.41 7.96 -6.80
CA LEU A 75 -21.27 7.49 -8.18
C LEU A 75 -22.62 7.20 -8.84
N GLU A 76 -23.58 6.71 -8.06
CA GLU A 76 -24.93 6.45 -8.55
C GLU A 76 -25.74 7.74 -8.66
N GLU A 77 -25.62 8.64 -7.68
CA GLU A 77 -26.21 9.99 -7.75
C GLU A 77 -25.69 10.76 -8.96
N LEU A 78 -24.40 10.63 -9.27
CA LEU A 78 -23.78 11.21 -10.45
C LEU A 78 -24.39 10.65 -11.74
N LYS A 79 -24.57 9.34 -11.85
CA LYS A 79 -25.21 8.74 -13.03
C LYS A 79 -26.66 9.20 -13.17
N GLN A 80 -27.38 9.35 -12.05
CA GLN A 80 -28.74 9.88 -12.04
C GLN A 80 -28.79 11.34 -12.51
N SER A 81 -27.80 12.17 -12.16
CA SER A 81 -27.72 13.56 -12.62
C SER A 81 -27.65 13.70 -14.16
N TYR A 82 -27.18 12.67 -14.86
CA TYR A 82 -27.15 12.67 -16.33
C TYR A 82 -28.53 12.47 -16.96
N LEU A 83 -29.54 12.03 -16.19
CA LEU A 83 -30.91 11.86 -16.69
C LEU A 83 -31.62 13.20 -16.84
N SER A 84 -31.33 14.17 -15.98
CA SER A 84 -31.91 15.52 -16.04
C SER A 84 -31.08 16.50 -16.89
N ASP A 85 -29.79 16.22 -17.10
CA ASP A 85 -28.89 17.10 -17.85
C ASP A 85 -28.90 16.80 -19.36
N THR A 86 -29.48 17.71 -20.15
CA THR A 86 -29.53 17.63 -21.62
C THR A 86 -28.14 17.63 -22.26
N VAL A 87 -27.17 18.34 -21.68
CA VAL A 87 -25.78 18.37 -22.16
C VAL A 87 -25.13 17.00 -21.93
N ALA A 88 -25.37 16.39 -20.76
CA ALA A 88 -24.86 15.05 -20.48
C ALA A 88 -25.44 14.01 -21.46
N GLN A 89 -26.74 14.07 -21.75
CA GLN A 89 -27.39 13.17 -22.71
C GLN A 89 -26.87 13.34 -24.14
N GLU A 90 -26.67 14.58 -24.58
CA GLU A 90 -26.06 14.85 -25.89
C GLU A 90 -24.64 14.29 -25.98
N LEU A 91 -23.83 14.48 -24.93
CA LEU A 91 -22.46 13.96 -24.88
C LEU A 91 -22.45 12.43 -24.92
N LEU A 92 -23.33 11.78 -24.15
CA LEU A 92 -23.47 10.31 -24.18
C LEU A 92 -23.87 9.81 -25.58
N SER A 93 -24.82 10.49 -26.23
CA SER A 93 -25.26 10.15 -27.59
C SER A 93 -24.13 10.32 -28.61
N LYS A 94 -23.38 11.42 -28.54
CA LYS A 94 -22.22 11.69 -29.41
C LYS A 94 -21.09 10.67 -29.20
N ILE A 95 -20.91 10.15 -27.99
CA ILE A 95 -19.96 9.06 -27.70
C ILE A 95 -20.44 7.74 -28.32
N GLN A 96 -21.71 7.38 -28.14
CA GLN A 96 -22.28 6.13 -28.70
C GLN A 96 -22.23 6.09 -30.22
N GLN A 97 -22.45 7.23 -30.88
CA GLN A 97 -22.39 7.35 -32.33
C GLN A 97 -20.95 7.42 -32.89
N GLY A 98 -19.92 7.34 -32.04
CA GLY A 98 -18.51 7.36 -32.46
C GLY A 98 -17.98 8.74 -32.88
N HIS A 99 -18.78 9.80 -32.80
CA HIS A 99 -18.42 11.16 -33.20
C HIS A 99 -17.36 11.82 -32.31
N LEU A 100 -17.11 11.28 -31.10
CA LEU A 100 -16.14 11.81 -30.14
C LEU A 100 -14.83 11.01 -30.09
N GLN A 101 -14.49 10.29 -31.16
CA GLN A 101 -13.19 9.63 -31.37
C GLN A 101 -12.07 10.68 -31.57
N GLY A 102 -11.77 11.45 -30.53
CA GLY A 102 -10.93 12.65 -30.62
C GLY A 102 -10.61 13.29 -29.27
N LYS A 103 -10.13 12.49 -28.32
CA LYS A 103 -9.33 12.87 -27.12
C LYS A 103 -9.91 13.83 -26.06
N GLN A 104 -11.10 14.43 -26.22
CA GLN A 104 -11.56 15.39 -25.20
C GLN A 104 -12.41 14.78 -24.08
N ILE A 105 -13.33 13.85 -24.38
CA ILE A 105 -14.25 13.28 -23.40
C ILE A 105 -14.32 11.77 -23.61
N VAL A 106 -14.20 11.02 -22.52
CA VAL A 106 -14.17 9.55 -22.52
C VAL A 106 -15.19 9.04 -21.52
N LEU A 107 -15.93 8.00 -21.88
CA LEU A 107 -16.82 7.29 -20.97
C LEU A 107 -16.05 6.17 -20.27
N ARG A 108 -16.00 6.19 -18.93
CA ARG A 108 -15.37 5.14 -18.11
C ARG A 108 -16.36 4.64 -17.07
N ASN A 109 -16.75 3.37 -17.13
CA ASN A 109 -17.71 2.76 -16.20
C ASN A 109 -19.02 3.56 -16.05
N GLY A 110 -19.50 4.15 -17.14
CA GLY A 110 -20.71 5.00 -17.14
C GLY A 110 -20.48 6.46 -16.72
N ILE A 111 -19.23 6.89 -16.48
CA ILE A 111 -18.90 8.25 -16.03
C ILE A 111 -18.21 9.03 -17.17
N LEU A 112 -18.67 10.25 -17.40
CA LEU A 112 -18.07 11.17 -18.37
C LEU A 112 -16.79 11.79 -17.78
N VAL A 113 -15.65 11.57 -18.43
CA VAL A 113 -14.33 12.05 -17.99
C VAL A 113 -13.68 12.91 -19.07
N ARG A 114 -13.28 14.13 -18.71
CA ARG A 114 -12.54 15.08 -19.57
C ARG A 114 -11.21 15.46 -18.94
N LYS A 115 -10.10 15.10 -19.56
CA LYS A 115 -8.73 15.41 -19.08
C LYS A 115 -8.52 15.10 -17.58
N GLY A 116 -9.02 13.95 -17.12
CA GLY A 116 -8.92 13.52 -15.71
C GLY A 116 -9.93 14.15 -14.75
N ARG A 117 -10.85 14.98 -15.24
CA ARG A 117 -11.96 15.55 -14.46
C ARG A 117 -13.27 14.85 -14.78
N ILE A 118 -14.09 14.64 -13.76
CA ILE A 118 -15.42 14.05 -13.90
C ILE A 118 -16.42 15.16 -14.24
N TYR A 119 -17.30 14.89 -15.20
CA TYR A 119 -18.43 15.77 -15.48
C TYR A 119 -19.57 15.47 -14.52
N VAL A 120 -20.05 16.49 -13.82
CA VAL A 120 -21.20 16.41 -12.90
C VAL A 120 -22.39 17.02 -13.62
N GLY A 121 -23.49 16.27 -13.72
CA GLY A 121 -24.71 16.77 -14.35
C GLY A 121 -25.27 17.93 -13.55
N GLY A 122 -25.80 18.93 -14.26
CA GLY A 122 -26.52 20.02 -13.61
C GLY A 122 -27.77 19.49 -12.89
N THR A 123 -27.96 19.91 -11.64
CA THR A 123 -29.25 19.81 -10.93
C THR A 123 -30.31 20.66 -11.61
#